data_AF-A0A212SN18-F1
#
_entry.id   AF-A0A212SN18-F1
#
_cell.length_a   1.000
_cell.length_b   1.000
_cell.length_c   1.000
_cell.angle_alpha   90.00
_cell.angle_beta   90.00
_cell.angle_gamma   90.00
#
_symmetry.space_group_name_H-M   'P 1'
#
loop_
_entity.id
_entity.type
_entity.pdbx_description
1 polymer ?
#
loop_
_entity_poly.entity_id
_entity_poly.type
_entity_poly.pdbx_seq_one_letter_code
_entity_poly.pdbx_strand_id
1 'polypeptide(L)'
;MTGRDRRATSPRLRSPGPPGDVPAPHTEKELDALVGLVGRFLTEGHEGTGAVAVGHGREASSRAAAEAFVTAWQAYGGDVLSRTDWPEDAASWLRPASRLTAQTPDAWVLAGAPLGVAQLVRRLAHSTAWSPARTFGFASLDPPRLLGLAGADVVDGLRGVHSDGTVWVVRHDGLTRLPGTPSPAVRNQAGCGWEW
;
A
#
# COMPACT_ATOMS: atom_id res chain seq x y z
N MET A 1 10.39 -33.09 17.62
CA MET A 1 11.52 -32.14 17.70
C MET A 1 12.30 -32.28 16.41
N THR A 2 11.96 -31.51 15.38
CA THR A 2 12.65 -31.46 14.09
C THR A 2 12.56 -30.04 13.59
N GLY A 3 13.66 -29.30 13.79
CA GLY A 3 13.81 -27.92 13.36
C GLY A 3 13.71 -27.81 11.85
N ARG A 4 12.82 -26.93 11.38
CA ARG A 4 12.97 -26.33 10.05
C ARG A 4 13.92 -25.14 10.22
N ASP A 5 15.17 -25.39 9.87
CA ASP A 5 16.17 -24.38 9.63
C ASP A 5 15.71 -23.53 8.42
N ARG A 6 14.87 -22.53 8.69
CA ARG A 6 14.59 -21.45 7.74
C ARG A 6 15.90 -20.69 7.63
N ARG A 7 16.75 -21.04 6.66
CA ARG A 7 17.84 -20.17 6.23
C ARG A 7 17.25 -18.78 6.06
N ALA A 8 17.60 -17.87 6.96
CA ALA A 8 17.16 -16.50 6.93
C ALA A 8 17.80 -15.84 5.71
N THR A 9 17.18 -16.02 4.54
CA THR A 9 17.55 -15.33 3.33
C THR A 9 17.53 -13.85 3.66
N SER A 10 18.68 -13.19 3.56
CA SER A 10 18.81 -11.80 3.99
C SER A 10 17.67 -10.96 3.40
N PRO A 11 17.02 -10.10 4.19
CA PRO A 11 15.85 -9.35 3.74
C PRO A 11 16.19 -8.33 2.65
N ARG A 12 17.48 -8.04 2.45
CA ARG A 12 17.97 -7.18 1.36
C ARG A 12 18.10 -7.97 0.07
N LEU A 13 17.56 -7.44 -1.01
CA LEU A 13 17.92 -7.90 -2.36
C LEU A 13 19.38 -7.50 -2.61
N ARG A 14 20.21 -8.43 -3.10
CA ARG A 14 21.59 -8.14 -3.55
C ARG A 14 21.54 -7.63 -4.99
N SER A 15 22.30 -6.57 -5.26
CA SER A 15 22.41 -5.79 -6.50
C SER A 15 21.35 -4.70 -6.70
N PRO A 16 21.78 -3.50 -7.17
CA PRO A 16 20.84 -2.50 -7.65
C PRO A 16 20.27 -3.01 -8.97
N GLY A 17 18.95 -3.04 -9.09
CA GLY A 17 18.34 -2.95 -10.43
C GLY A 17 18.84 -1.68 -11.13
N PRO A 18 18.62 -1.53 -12.44
CA PRO A 18 18.99 -0.29 -13.13
C PRO A 18 18.46 0.94 -12.35
N PRO A 19 19.21 2.06 -12.33
CA PRO A 19 18.75 3.27 -11.67
C PRO A 19 17.36 3.66 -12.19
N GLY A 20 16.44 3.93 -11.27
CA GLY A 20 15.22 4.68 -11.53
C GLY A 20 14.21 4.00 -12.44
N ASP A 21 13.41 3.10 -11.88
CA ASP A 21 11.98 3.09 -12.24
C ASP A 21 11.37 4.32 -11.57
N VAL A 22 11.42 5.47 -12.25
CA VAL A 22 10.70 6.64 -11.79
C VAL A 22 9.22 6.26 -11.74
N PRO A 23 8.57 6.31 -10.57
CA PRO A 23 7.18 5.94 -10.44
C PRO A 23 6.34 6.81 -11.36
N ALA A 24 5.47 6.18 -12.15
CA ALA A 24 4.51 6.93 -12.97
C ALA A 24 3.61 7.77 -12.05
N PRO A 25 3.21 8.99 -12.46
CA PRO A 25 2.20 9.75 -11.76
C PRO A 25 0.90 8.95 -11.63
N HIS A 26 0.22 9.10 -10.50
CA HIS A 26 -1.11 8.52 -10.31
C HIS A 26 -2.14 9.23 -11.19
N THR A 27 -3.24 8.55 -11.50
CA THR A 27 -4.40 9.16 -12.17
C THR A 27 -5.52 9.44 -11.16
N GLU A 28 -6.43 10.36 -11.48
CA GLU A 28 -7.64 10.59 -10.66
C GLU A 28 -8.48 9.32 -10.53
N LYS A 29 -8.64 8.58 -11.64
CA LYS A 29 -9.41 7.33 -11.68
C LYS A 29 -8.81 6.26 -10.76
N GLU A 30 -7.49 6.16 -10.74
CA GLU A 30 -6.76 5.28 -9.83
C GLU A 30 -6.95 5.69 -8.38
N LEU A 31 -6.79 6.98 -8.07
CA LEU A 31 -6.96 7.51 -6.73
C LEU A 31 -8.37 7.24 -6.18
N ASP A 32 -9.40 7.55 -6.98
CA ASP A 32 -10.79 7.32 -6.61
C ASP A 32 -11.06 5.83 -6.35
N ALA A 33 -10.63 4.96 -7.26
CA ALA A 33 -10.80 3.52 -7.08
C ALA A 33 -10.01 2.98 -5.88
N LEU A 34 -8.83 3.54 -5.56
CA LEU A 34 -8.02 3.13 -4.41
C LEU A 34 -8.68 3.53 -3.08
N VAL A 35 -9.19 4.76 -2.97
CA VAL A 35 -9.97 5.21 -1.80
C VAL A 35 -11.20 4.32 -1.60
N GLY A 36 -11.94 4.03 -2.67
CA GLY A 36 -13.09 3.13 -2.63
C GLY A 36 -12.77 1.70 -2.23
N LEU A 37 -11.62 1.19 -2.69
CA LEU A 37 -11.13 -0.15 -2.36
C LEU A 37 -10.75 -0.25 -0.88
N VAL A 38 -10.03 0.74 -0.34
CA VAL A 38 -9.65 0.79 1.08
C VAL A 38 -10.89 0.97 1.95
N GLY A 39 -11.78 1.92 1.60
CA GLY A 39 -13.03 2.18 2.32
C GLY A 39 -13.89 0.93 2.48
N ARG A 40 -14.15 0.21 1.38
CA ARG A 40 -14.93 -1.04 1.42
C ARG A 40 -14.26 -2.11 2.28
N PHE A 41 -12.96 -2.30 2.15
CA PHE A 41 -12.25 -3.27 2.96
C PHE A 41 -12.43 -3.00 4.46
N LEU A 42 -12.35 -1.73 4.86
CA LEU A 42 -12.50 -1.35 6.26
C LEU A 42 -13.95 -1.47 6.74
N THR A 43 -14.95 -1.20 5.88
CA THR A 43 -16.38 -1.34 6.26
C THR A 43 -16.88 -2.78 6.27
N GLU A 44 -16.39 -3.64 5.38
CA GLU A 44 -16.87 -5.03 5.24
C GLU A 44 -16.15 -5.99 6.20
N GLY A 45 -14.94 -5.63 6.65
CA GLY A 45 -14.02 -6.57 7.28
C GLY A 45 -13.63 -6.28 8.73
N HIS A 46 -13.99 -5.13 9.33
CA HIS A 46 -13.42 -4.74 10.63
C HIS A 46 -14.30 -3.86 11.53
N GLU A 47 -14.22 -4.09 12.84
CA GLU A 47 -14.64 -3.18 13.92
C GLU A 47 -13.58 -2.07 14.16
N GLY A 48 -12.89 -1.65 13.10
CA GLY A 48 -11.77 -0.69 13.15
C GLY A 48 -12.23 0.77 13.09
N THR A 49 -11.32 1.69 13.38
CA THR A 49 -11.59 3.14 13.38
C THR A 49 -11.49 3.77 11.99
N GLY A 50 -11.11 3.00 10.96
CA GLY A 50 -10.85 3.54 9.63
C GLY A 50 -9.45 4.16 9.52
N ALA A 51 -8.52 3.72 10.37
CA ALA A 51 -7.20 4.31 10.49
C ALA A 51 -6.21 3.69 9.50
N VAL A 52 -5.45 4.51 8.79
CA VAL A 52 -4.46 4.05 7.80
C VAL A 52 -3.06 4.58 8.09
N ALA A 53 -2.04 3.82 7.71
CA ALA A 53 -0.67 4.30 7.63
C ALA A 53 -0.21 4.35 6.17
N VAL A 54 0.41 5.46 5.78
CA VAL A 54 0.83 5.69 4.39
C VAL A 54 2.36 5.65 4.30
N GLY A 55 2.88 4.83 3.41
CA GLY A 55 4.28 4.71 3.11
C GLY A 55 4.59 5.18 1.69
N HIS A 56 5.67 5.94 1.48
CA HIS A 56 6.08 6.29 0.13
C HIS A 56 7.59 6.43 -0.14
N GLY A 57 7.98 6.24 -1.40
CA GLY A 57 9.31 6.61 -1.90
C GLY A 57 9.50 8.14 -1.94
N ARG A 58 10.74 8.62 -2.07
CA ARG A 58 11.05 10.06 -2.06
C ARG A 58 10.91 10.74 -3.42
N GLU A 59 10.60 9.99 -4.46
CA GLU A 59 10.40 10.51 -5.81
C GLU A 59 9.16 11.40 -5.83
N ALA A 60 9.13 12.38 -6.74
CA ALA A 60 8.05 13.35 -6.83
C ALA A 60 6.68 12.67 -7.03
N SER A 61 6.59 11.69 -7.93
CA SER A 61 5.34 10.95 -8.19
C SER A 61 4.88 10.13 -6.98
N SER A 62 5.81 9.48 -6.26
CA SER A 62 5.52 8.72 -5.03
C SER A 62 4.94 9.63 -3.94
N ARG A 63 5.58 10.79 -3.73
CA ARG A 63 5.12 11.80 -2.76
C ARG A 63 3.75 12.35 -3.15
N ALA A 64 3.58 12.73 -4.42
CA ALA A 64 2.32 13.29 -4.92
C ALA A 64 1.16 12.29 -4.77
N ALA A 65 1.38 11.01 -5.07
CA ALA A 65 0.38 9.96 -4.88
C ALA A 65 0.00 9.77 -3.40
N ALA A 66 1.00 9.75 -2.51
CA ALA A 66 0.74 9.64 -1.07
C ALA A 66 -0.02 10.87 -0.52
N GLU A 67 0.32 12.08 -0.97
CA GLU A 67 -0.36 13.33 -0.58
C GLU A 67 -1.80 13.39 -1.08
N ALA A 68 -2.02 12.97 -2.33
CA ALA A 68 -3.35 12.89 -2.92
C ALA A 68 -4.22 11.88 -2.17
N PHE A 69 -3.68 10.70 -1.84
CA PHE A 69 -4.38 9.71 -1.03
C PHE A 69 -4.74 10.23 0.36
N VAL A 70 -3.79 10.85 1.07
CA VAL A 70 -4.03 11.39 2.41
C VAL A 70 -5.17 12.42 2.38
N THR A 71 -5.13 13.33 1.41
CA THR A 71 -6.18 14.35 1.23
C THR A 71 -7.53 13.70 0.96
N ALA A 72 -7.58 12.75 0.03
CA ALA A 72 -8.82 12.08 -0.36
C ALA A 72 -9.38 11.19 0.76
N TRP A 73 -8.52 10.50 1.53
CA TRP A 73 -8.92 9.67 2.66
C TRP A 73 -9.50 10.48 3.81
N GLN A 74 -8.88 11.61 4.13
CA GLN A 74 -9.40 12.54 5.13
C GLN A 74 -10.73 13.15 4.69
N ALA A 75 -10.87 13.52 3.41
CA ALA A 75 -12.14 13.99 2.84
C ALA A 75 -13.23 12.90 2.84
N TYR A 76 -12.83 11.64 2.74
CA TYR A 76 -13.71 10.47 2.89
C TYR A 76 -14.13 10.22 4.37
N GLY A 77 -13.48 10.88 5.33
CA GLY A 77 -13.73 10.75 6.77
C GLY A 77 -12.87 9.72 7.48
N GLY A 78 -11.82 9.21 6.83
CA GLY A 78 -10.88 8.27 7.43
C GLY A 78 -9.71 8.95 8.14
N ASP A 79 -9.05 8.21 9.05
CA ASP A 79 -7.93 8.71 9.84
C ASP A 79 -6.57 8.28 9.27
N VAL A 80 -5.54 9.12 9.36
CA VAL A 80 -4.17 8.84 8.90
C VAL A 80 -3.22 8.90 10.09
N LEU A 81 -2.81 7.74 10.60
CA LEU A 81 -1.97 7.63 11.80
C LEU A 81 -0.52 8.02 11.55
N SER A 82 -0.02 7.74 10.34
CA SER A 82 1.37 8.07 10.00
C SER A 82 1.58 8.19 8.50
N ARG A 83 2.58 9.01 8.16
CA ARG A 83 3.17 9.11 6.83
C ARG A 83 4.67 8.83 6.96
N THR A 84 5.17 7.82 6.26
CA THR A 84 6.58 7.41 6.33
C THR A 84 7.20 7.42 4.94
N ASP A 85 8.26 8.19 4.76
CA ASP A 85 9.06 8.14 3.55
C ASP A 85 10.25 7.16 3.66
N TRP A 86 10.74 6.68 2.52
CA TRP A 86 12.04 6.01 2.40
C TRP A 86 12.83 6.51 1.19
N PRO A 87 14.17 6.55 1.29
CA PRO A 87 15.01 6.67 0.11
C PRO A 87 15.15 5.32 -0.60
N GLU A 88 15.13 5.29 -1.93
CA GLU A 88 15.26 4.06 -2.74
C GLU A 88 16.63 3.39 -2.60
N ASP A 89 17.65 4.16 -2.27
CA ASP A 89 19.02 3.72 -2.01
C ASP A 89 19.29 3.47 -0.52
N ALA A 90 18.24 3.28 0.29
CA ALA A 90 18.38 3.11 1.74
C ALA A 90 19.40 2.02 2.09
N ALA A 91 20.47 2.46 2.76
CA ALA A 91 21.45 1.56 3.36
C ALA A 91 20.87 0.71 4.49
N SER A 92 19.62 0.92 4.92
CA SER A 92 18.86 0.07 5.84
C SER A 92 17.35 0.31 5.73
N TRP A 93 16.59 -0.77 5.59
CA TRP A 93 15.13 -0.75 5.48
C TRP A 93 14.41 -0.93 6.83
N LEU A 94 15.14 -1.21 7.92
CA LEU A 94 14.51 -1.41 9.24
C LEU A 94 13.85 -0.12 9.73
N ARG A 95 14.52 1.01 9.60
CA ARG A 95 14.00 2.30 10.08
C ARG A 95 12.66 2.67 9.43
N PRO A 96 12.50 2.64 8.09
CA PRO A 96 11.19 2.90 7.48
C PRO A 96 10.16 1.83 7.85
N ALA A 97 10.54 0.56 7.91
CA ALA A 97 9.63 -0.51 8.35
C ALA A 97 9.10 -0.28 9.78
N SER A 98 9.98 0.03 10.73
CA SER A 98 9.60 0.30 12.13
C SER A 98 8.75 1.55 12.28
N ARG A 99 8.98 2.59 11.48
CA ARG A 99 8.14 3.80 11.49
C ARG A 99 6.75 3.53 10.96
N LEU A 100 6.64 2.80 9.84
CA LEU A 100 5.37 2.47 9.22
C LEU A 100 4.49 1.56 10.08
N THR A 101 5.10 0.78 10.98
CA THR A 101 4.40 -0.08 11.94
C THR A 101 4.54 0.39 13.39
N ALA A 102 4.89 1.66 13.62
CA ALA A 102 5.01 2.21 14.98
C ALA A 102 3.64 2.35 15.66
N GLN A 103 2.56 2.37 14.88
CA GLN A 103 1.17 2.36 15.31
C GLN A 103 0.48 1.10 14.76
N THR A 104 -0.77 0.88 15.17
CA THR A 104 -1.60 -0.25 14.70
C THR A 104 -2.71 0.25 13.78
N PRO A 105 -2.39 0.69 12.54
CA PRO A 105 -3.42 1.10 11.58
C PRO A 105 -4.29 -0.10 11.20
N ASP A 106 -5.50 0.17 10.73
CA ASP A 106 -6.41 -0.82 10.14
C ASP A 106 -5.91 -1.30 8.76
N ALA A 107 -5.25 -0.42 8.00
CA ALA A 107 -4.63 -0.72 6.71
C ALA A 107 -3.34 0.07 6.43
N TRP A 108 -2.52 -0.44 5.52
CA TRP A 108 -1.35 0.23 4.97
C TRP A 108 -1.57 0.62 3.51
N VAL A 109 -1.12 1.80 3.12
CA VAL A 109 -1.14 2.25 1.73
C VAL A 109 0.27 2.60 1.29
N LEU A 110 0.72 2.04 0.16
CA LEU A 110 2.07 2.20 -0.35
C LEU A 110 2.08 2.89 -1.72
N ALA A 111 2.96 3.88 -1.88
CA ALA A 111 3.22 4.56 -3.15
C ALA A 111 4.73 4.65 -3.39
N GLY A 112 5.26 3.97 -4.41
CA GLY A 112 6.71 3.98 -4.64
C GLY A 112 7.14 3.14 -5.81
N ALA A 113 8.45 3.17 -6.08
CA ALA A 113 9.02 2.33 -7.13
C ALA A 113 8.97 0.85 -6.71
N PRO A 114 8.82 -0.08 -7.68
CA PRO A 114 8.69 -1.51 -7.38
C PRO A 114 9.85 -2.07 -6.55
N LEU A 115 11.08 -1.59 -6.80
CA LEU A 115 12.27 -2.06 -6.08
C LEU A 115 12.30 -1.62 -4.62
N GLY A 116 12.08 -0.34 -4.32
CA GLY A 116 12.05 0.15 -2.94
C GLY A 116 10.90 -0.45 -2.16
N VAL A 117 9.72 -0.56 -2.77
CA VAL A 117 8.57 -1.24 -2.15
C VAL A 117 8.92 -2.70 -1.86
N ALA A 118 9.53 -3.44 -2.80
CA ALA A 118 9.96 -4.81 -2.57
C ALA A 118 10.93 -4.94 -1.39
N GLN A 119 11.92 -4.05 -1.28
CA GLN A 119 12.85 -4.05 -0.14
C GLN A 119 12.13 -3.77 1.19
N LEU A 120 11.20 -2.81 1.19
CA LEU A 120 10.42 -2.47 2.36
C LEU A 120 9.52 -3.63 2.81
N VAL A 121 8.71 -4.22 1.92
CA VAL A 121 7.78 -5.31 2.28
C VAL A 121 8.51 -6.57 2.72
N ARG A 122 9.65 -6.91 2.11
CA ARG A 122 10.52 -7.99 2.60
C ARG A 122 11.03 -7.72 4.00
N ARG A 123 11.36 -6.45 4.32
CA ARG A 123 11.81 -6.07 5.66
C ARG A 123 10.67 -6.09 6.67
N LEU A 124 9.49 -5.60 6.30
CA LEU A 124 8.26 -5.61 7.10
C LEU A 124 7.90 -7.06 7.47
N ALA A 125 7.73 -7.93 6.47
CA ALA A 125 7.41 -9.34 6.67
C ALA A 125 8.41 -10.07 7.60
N HIS A 126 9.67 -9.65 7.59
CA HIS A 126 10.70 -10.25 8.43
C HIS A 126 10.73 -9.71 9.86
N SER A 127 10.31 -8.47 10.12
CA SER A 127 10.69 -7.74 11.35
C SER A 127 9.51 -7.11 12.10
N THR A 128 8.29 -7.16 11.57
CA THR A 128 7.13 -6.46 12.15
C THR A 128 5.87 -7.32 12.07
N ALA A 129 4.78 -6.85 12.69
CA ALA A 129 3.45 -7.47 12.60
C ALA A 129 2.66 -7.03 11.34
N TRP A 130 3.36 -6.49 10.34
CA TRP A 130 2.76 -6.05 9.08
C TRP A 130 2.04 -7.21 8.38
N SER A 131 0.91 -6.90 7.72
CA SER A 131 0.11 -7.89 7.00
C SER A 131 -0.06 -7.46 5.53
N PRO A 132 0.35 -8.30 4.55
CA PRO A 132 0.14 -8.01 3.13
C PRO A 132 -1.35 -7.93 2.78
N ALA A 133 -2.21 -8.74 3.40
CA ALA A 133 -3.67 -8.71 3.18
C ALA A 133 -4.34 -7.37 3.57
N ARG A 134 -3.70 -6.60 4.46
CA ARG A 134 -4.13 -5.27 4.90
C ARG A 134 -3.40 -4.15 4.16
N THR A 135 -2.69 -4.47 3.09
CA THR A 135 -1.85 -3.52 2.34
C THR A 135 -2.40 -3.25 0.95
N PHE A 136 -2.42 -1.97 0.61
CA PHE A 136 -2.96 -1.41 -0.62
C PHE A 136 -1.89 -0.62 -1.36
N GLY A 137 -1.95 -0.61 -2.70
CA GLY A 137 -0.94 0.06 -3.51
C GLY A 137 -1.47 0.76 -4.76
N PHE A 138 -0.72 1.76 -5.18
CA PHE A 138 -0.84 2.42 -6.48
C PHE A 138 -0.32 1.52 -7.62
N ALA A 139 -0.65 1.87 -8.85
CA ALA A 139 -0.23 1.23 -10.09
C ALA A 139 1.30 1.30 -10.28
N SER A 140 1.93 2.33 -9.71
CA SER A 140 3.38 2.52 -9.74
C SER A 140 4.18 1.39 -9.08
N LEU A 141 3.52 0.56 -8.26
CA LEU A 141 4.14 -0.63 -7.67
C LEU A 141 4.44 -1.72 -8.71
N ASP A 142 3.82 -1.67 -9.90
CA ASP A 142 3.97 -2.67 -10.96
C ASP A 142 3.82 -4.11 -10.41
N PRO A 143 2.58 -4.60 -10.19
CA PRO A 143 2.34 -5.83 -9.42
C PRO A 143 3.10 -7.07 -9.93
N PRO A 144 3.22 -7.32 -11.26
CA PRO A 144 4.09 -8.37 -11.78
C PRO A 144 5.56 -8.22 -11.34
N ARG A 145 6.11 -7.01 -11.41
CA ARG A 145 7.51 -6.75 -11.01
C ARG A 145 7.68 -6.83 -9.50
N LEU A 146 6.75 -6.28 -8.72
CA LEU A 146 6.76 -6.40 -7.26
C LEU A 146 6.70 -7.87 -6.84
N LEU A 147 5.84 -8.67 -7.45
CA LEU A 147 5.73 -10.11 -7.19
C LEU A 147 7.07 -10.82 -7.47
N GLY A 148 7.70 -10.54 -8.60
CA GLY A 148 9.00 -11.11 -8.96
C GLY A 148 10.15 -10.71 -8.03
N LEU A 149 10.12 -9.49 -7.47
CA LEU A 149 11.16 -8.97 -6.58
C LEU A 149 10.97 -9.39 -5.12
N ALA A 150 9.73 -9.38 -4.62
CA ALA A 150 9.43 -9.67 -3.21
C ALA A 150 9.19 -11.16 -2.94
N GLY A 151 8.66 -11.90 -3.93
CA GLY A 151 8.22 -13.28 -3.80
C GLY A 151 6.77 -13.39 -3.32
N ALA A 152 6.02 -14.36 -3.85
CA ALA A 152 4.58 -14.54 -3.62
C ALA A 152 4.21 -14.59 -2.13
N ASP A 153 4.96 -15.34 -1.32
CA ASP A 153 4.68 -15.48 0.12
C ASP A 153 4.78 -14.16 0.90
N VAL A 154 5.58 -13.20 0.43
CA VAL A 154 5.77 -11.90 1.11
C VAL A 154 4.61 -10.95 0.81
N VAL A 155 4.04 -11.04 -0.38
CA VAL A 155 3.03 -10.10 -0.88
C VAL A 155 1.65 -10.76 -1.07
N ASP A 156 1.46 -12.00 -0.63
CA ASP A 156 0.17 -12.70 -0.73
C ASP A 156 -0.95 -11.93 0.00
N GLY A 157 -2.00 -11.56 -0.74
CA GLY A 157 -3.09 -10.73 -0.25
C GLY A 157 -2.91 -9.23 -0.47
N LEU A 158 -1.72 -8.75 -0.84
CA LEU A 158 -1.50 -7.35 -1.21
C LEU A 158 -2.35 -7.03 -2.45
N ARG A 159 -3.05 -5.92 -2.41
CA ARG A 159 -3.93 -5.48 -3.50
C ARG A 159 -3.69 -4.03 -3.86
N GLY A 160 -4.28 -3.58 -4.95
CA GLY A 160 -4.17 -2.20 -5.35
C GLY A 160 -4.97 -1.91 -6.59
N VAL A 161 -4.66 -0.78 -7.20
CA VAL A 161 -5.39 -0.26 -8.34
C VAL A 161 -4.41 0.04 -9.48
N HIS A 162 -4.81 -0.26 -10.71
CA HIS A 162 -4.10 0.13 -11.92
C HIS A 162 -4.48 1.57 -12.33
N SER A 163 -3.70 2.20 -13.21
CA SER A 163 -3.95 3.57 -13.67
C SER A 163 -5.31 3.76 -14.37
N ASP A 164 -5.91 2.67 -14.87
CA ASP A 164 -7.24 2.64 -15.45
C ASP A 164 -8.36 2.37 -14.44
N GLY A 165 -8.06 2.36 -13.13
CA GLY A 165 -9.00 2.12 -12.05
C GLY A 165 -9.33 0.65 -11.79
N THR A 166 -8.82 -0.31 -12.58
CA THR A 166 -9.05 -1.73 -12.32
C THR A 166 -8.28 -2.20 -11.09
N VAL A 167 -8.88 -3.11 -10.32
CA VAL A 167 -8.27 -3.63 -9.09
C VAL A 167 -7.40 -4.83 -9.42
N TRP A 168 -6.30 -4.97 -8.69
CA TRP A 168 -5.49 -6.17 -8.72
C TRP A 168 -5.28 -6.71 -7.31
N VAL A 169 -5.09 -8.01 -7.20
CA VAL A 169 -4.75 -8.67 -5.94
C VAL A 169 -3.73 -9.76 -6.19
N VAL A 170 -2.70 -9.80 -5.36
CA VAL A 170 -1.73 -10.88 -5.32
C VAL A 170 -2.32 -12.05 -4.55
N ARG A 171 -2.17 -13.23 -5.13
CA ARG A 171 -2.48 -14.53 -4.57
C ARG A 171 -1.23 -15.40 -4.67
N HIS A 172 -1.20 -16.46 -3.87
CA HIS A 172 -0.10 -17.43 -3.89
C HIS A 172 0.18 -18.01 -5.30
N ASP A 173 -0.85 -18.15 -6.14
CA ASP A 173 -0.78 -18.66 -7.51
C ASP A 173 -0.55 -17.58 -8.59
N GLY A 174 -0.56 -16.29 -8.22
CA GLY A 174 -0.26 -15.19 -9.15
C GLY A 174 -1.06 -13.93 -8.93
N LEU A 175 -1.21 -13.12 -9.99
CA LEU A 175 -1.94 -11.85 -9.95
C LEU A 175 -3.36 -12.04 -10.50
N THR A 176 -4.36 -11.73 -9.69
CA THR A 176 -5.76 -11.68 -10.15
C THR A 176 -6.17 -10.24 -10.42
N ARG A 177 -6.78 -9.98 -11.57
CA ARG A 177 -7.34 -8.67 -11.94
C ARG A 177 -8.86 -8.70 -11.78
N LEU A 178 -9.41 -7.68 -11.14
CA LEU A 178 -10.83 -7.51 -10.86
C LEU A 178 -11.32 -6.19 -11.46
N PRO A 179 -12.59 -6.09 -11.86
CA PRO A 179 -13.15 -4.83 -12.32
C PRO A 179 -13.03 -3.76 -11.22
N GLY A 180 -12.57 -2.58 -11.64
CA GLY A 180 -12.52 -1.40 -10.80
C GLY A 180 -13.92 -1.02 -10.34
N THR A 181 -14.08 -0.71 -9.06
CA THR A 181 -15.33 -0.17 -8.52
C THR A 181 -15.03 1.23 -8.00
N PRO A 182 -15.73 2.26 -8.48
CA PRO A 182 -15.47 3.64 -8.06
C PRO A 182 -15.72 3.79 -6.55
N SER A 183 -15.04 4.75 -5.91
CA SER A 183 -15.35 5.11 -4.52
C SER A 183 -16.83 5.45 -4.39
N PRO A 184 -17.54 4.97 -3.35
CA PRO A 184 -18.82 5.57 -3.02
C PRO A 184 -18.54 7.05 -2.77
N ALA A 185 -19.27 7.92 -3.48
CA ALA A 185 -19.17 9.36 -3.34
C ALA A 185 -19.12 9.74 -1.85
N VAL A 186 -18.28 10.73 -1.52
CA VAL A 186 -18.08 11.29 -0.17
C VAL A 186 -19.37 11.19 0.64
N ARG A 187 -19.30 10.61 1.85
CA ARG A 187 -20.38 10.72 2.84
C ARG A 187 -20.53 12.20 3.21
N ASN A 188 -21.20 12.97 2.36
CA ASN A 188 -21.59 14.32 2.72
C ASN A 188 -22.74 14.20 3.69
N GLN A 189 -22.41 14.59 4.92
CA GLN A 189 -23.22 15.13 5.99
C GLN A 189 -24.70 15.28 5.65
N ALA A 190 -25.50 14.56 6.46
CA ALA A 190 -26.76 14.98 7.03
C ALA A 190 -27.58 16.00 6.23
N GLY A 191 -28.74 15.55 5.80
CA GLY A 191 -29.90 16.41 5.67
C GLY A 191 -30.10 17.21 6.96
N CYS A 192 -29.78 18.49 6.90
CA CYS A 192 -30.33 19.51 7.79
C CYS A 192 -31.05 20.51 6.88
N GLY A 193 -32.19 20.07 6.35
CA GLY A 193 -33.24 20.95 5.87
C GLY A 193 -34.46 20.68 6.73
N TRP A 194 -34.48 21.22 7.95
CA TRP A 194 -35.73 21.41 8.66
C TRP A 194 -36.34 22.72 8.16
N GLU A 195 -37.58 22.59 7.70
CA GLU A 195 -38.50 23.68 7.36
C GLU A 195 -38.63 24.69 8.49
N TRP A 196 -38.70 25.98 8.14
CA TRP A 196 -39.78 26.91 8.53
C TRP A 196 -40.00 27.92 7.41
#